data_AF-A0A3P7MN95-F1
#
_entry.id   AF-A0A3P7MN95-F1
#
_cell.length_a   1.000
_cell.length_b   1.000
_cell.length_c   1.000
_cell.angle_alpha   90.00
_cell.angle_beta   90.00
_cell.angle_gamma   90.00
#
_symmetry.space_group_name_H-M   'P 1'
#
loop_
_entity.id
_entity.type
_entity.pdbx_description
1 polymer ?
#
loop_
_entity_poly.entity_id
_entity_poly.type
_entity_poly.pdbx_seq_one_letter_code
_entity_poly.pdbx_strand_id
1 'polypeptide(L)'
;MTNAFVHECGRNMLSQDFQTLFTVVANQLTSSKPALQLAAASALANWSLFLLKKSEKVAELGPREDAIRAIVKLCDERLQSFGSVSEGAMIRLLQAIVTLMWGDTTVITLAKSRNMLAIVNKIKDAVVDERGKNIARDIAEMIYAV
;
A
#
# COMPACT_ATOMS: atom_id res chain seq x y z
N MET A 1 -13.31 -2.34 -8.99
CA MET A 1 -12.82 -1.09 -8.35
C MET A 1 -11.64 -0.50 -9.10
N THR A 2 -10.60 -1.28 -9.43
CA THR A 2 -9.35 -0.80 -10.08
C THR A 2 -9.57 0.13 -11.27
N ASN A 3 -10.44 -0.22 -12.22
CA ASN A 3 -10.71 0.60 -13.41
C ASN A 3 -11.49 1.89 -13.12
N ALA A 4 -12.23 1.95 -12.01
CA ALA A 4 -13.02 3.14 -11.67
C ALA A 4 -12.14 4.36 -11.37
N PHE A 5 -10.88 4.15 -10.95
CA PHE A 5 -9.92 5.23 -10.69
C PHE A 5 -9.59 6.07 -11.93
N VAL A 6 -9.83 5.55 -13.14
CA VAL A 6 -9.64 6.30 -14.39
C VAL A 6 -10.60 7.48 -14.47
N HIS A 7 -11.82 7.33 -13.94
CA HIS A 7 -12.88 8.33 -14.02
C HIS A 7 -13.01 9.12 -12.71
N GLU A 8 -13.31 10.42 -12.82
CA GLU A 8 -13.47 11.29 -11.65
C GLU A 8 -14.59 10.84 -10.71
N CYS A 9 -15.75 10.47 -11.26
CA CYS A 9 -16.86 9.95 -10.48
C CYS A 9 -16.48 8.68 -9.70
N GLY A 10 -15.68 7.79 -10.30
CA GLY A 10 -15.19 6.58 -9.66
C GLY A 10 -14.23 6.86 -8.51
N ARG A 11 -13.34 7.83 -8.67
CA ARG A 11 -12.45 8.28 -7.58
C ARG A 11 -13.24 8.88 -6.42
N ASN A 12 -14.22 9.74 -6.72
CA ASN A 12 -15.07 10.36 -5.70
C ASN A 12 -15.87 9.30 -4.93
N MET A 13 -16.51 8.37 -5.64
CA MET A 13 -17.25 7.26 -5.03
C MET A 13 -16.36 6.40 -4.12
N LEU A 14 -15.16 6.02 -4.58
CA LEU A 14 -14.22 5.19 -3.82
C LEU A 14 -13.52 5.92 -2.67
N SER A 15 -13.77 7.22 -2.49
CA SER A 15 -13.17 8.04 -1.44
C SER A 15 -14.16 8.41 -0.33
N GLN A 16 -15.47 8.29 -0.56
CA GLN A 16 -16.50 8.67 0.41
C GLN A 16 -16.46 7.80 1.69
N ASP A 17 -16.20 6.50 1.54
CA ASP A 17 -16.04 5.56 2.66
C ASP A 17 -14.67 4.86 2.57
N PHE A 18 -13.62 5.70 2.48
CA PHE A 18 -12.26 5.23 2.22
C PHE A 18 -11.78 4.19 3.24
N GLN A 19 -11.89 4.46 4.54
CA GLN A 19 -11.33 3.59 5.57
C GLN A 19 -11.94 2.17 5.54
N THR A 20 -13.26 2.09 5.39
CA THR A 20 -13.98 0.81 5.30
C THR A 20 -13.59 0.07 4.03
N LEU A 21 -13.71 0.74 2.87
CA LEU A 21 -13.43 0.11 1.57
C LEU A 21 -11.97 -0.32 1.46
N PHE A 22 -11.04 0.51 1.89
CA PHE A 22 -9.61 0.20 1.86
C PHE A 22 -9.30 -1.04 2.69
N THR A 23 -9.85 -1.13 3.91
CA THR A 23 -9.65 -2.30 4.79
C THR A 23 -10.25 -3.57 4.19
N VAL A 24 -11.47 -3.51 3.66
CA VAL A 24 -12.14 -4.66 3.03
C VAL A 24 -11.36 -5.14 1.81
N VAL A 25 -10.86 -4.23 0.98
CA VAL A 25 -10.03 -4.57 -0.19
C VAL A 25 -8.67 -5.10 0.23
N ALA A 26 -7.99 -4.48 1.20
CA ALA A 26 -6.69 -4.93 1.68
C ALA A 26 -6.76 -6.37 2.23
N ASN A 27 -7.85 -6.72 2.91
CA ASN A 27 -8.10 -8.07 3.40
C ASN A 27 -8.15 -9.14 2.30
N GLN A 28 -8.38 -8.79 1.03
CA GLN A 28 -8.35 -9.74 -0.08
C GLN A 28 -6.94 -10.21 -0.43
N LEU A 29 -5.88 -9.57 0.11
CA LEU A 29 -4.51 -10.08 0.02
C LEU A 29 -4.33 -11.42 0.74
N THR A 30 -5.20 -11.76 1.71
CA THR A 30 -5.19 -13.06 2.38
C THR A 30 -5.98 -14.14 1.64
N SER A 31 -6.53 -13.83 0.46
CA SER A 31 -7.26 -14.79 -0.35
C SER A 31 -6.32 -15.89 -0.86
N SER A 32 -6.82 -17.12 -1.00
CA SER A 32 -6.08 -18.21 -1.65
C SER A 32 -6.00 -18.06 -3.18
N LYS A 33 -6.75 -17.12 -3.77
CA LYS A 33 -6.81 -16.91 -5.22
C LYS A 33 -5.84 -15.80 -5.64
N PRO A 34 -4.78 -16.09 -6.42
CA PRO A 34 -3.82 -15.08 -6.89
C PRO A 34 -4.47 -13.89 -7.62
N ALA A 35 -5.50 -14.14 -8.41
CA ALA A 35 -6.23 -13.10 -9.13
C ALA A 35 -6.89 -12.08 -8.18
N LEU A 36 -7.41 -12.52 -7.03
CA LEU A 36 -8.01 -11.62 -6.04
C LEU A 36 -6.94 -10.82 -5.31
N GLN A 37 -5.82 -11.46 -4.93
CA GLN A 37 -4.69 -10.77 -4.32
C GLN A 37 -4.16 -9.66 -5.24
N LEU A 38 -3.96 -9.96 -6.52
CA LEU A 38 -3.45 -9.01 -7.50
C LEU A 38 -4.44 -7.86 -7.74
N ALA A 39 -5.73 -8.16 -7.88
CA ALA A 39 -6.76 -7.14 -8.06
C ALA A 39 -6.83 -6.21 -6.84
N ALA A 40 -6.74 -6.76 -5.63
CA ALA A 40 -6.70 -6.01 -4.39
C ALA A 40 -5.47 -5.11 -4.31
N ALA A 41 -4.27 -5.67 -4.46
CA ALA A 41 -3.03 -4.90 -4.44
C ALA A 41 -3.02 -3.78 -5.49
N SER A 42 -3.56 -4.05 -6.68
CA SER A 42 -3.69 -3.04 -7.75
C SER A 42 -4.68 -1.93 -7.38
N ALA A 43 -5.77 -2.25 -6.68
CA ALA A 43 -6.69 -1.23 -6.18
C ALA A 43 -6.03 -0.39 -5.08
N LEU A 44 -5.26 -0.99 -4.16
CA LEU A 44 -4.50 -0.25 -3.15
C LEU A 44 -3.47 0.70 -3.78
N ALA A 45 -2.75 0.25 -4.82
CA ALA A 45 -1.81 1.08 -5.57
C ALA A 45 -2.51 2.23 -6.33
N ASN A 46 -3.73 2.02 -6.82
CA ASN A 46 -4.50 3.10 -7.43
C ASN A 46 -5.01 4.11 -6.39
N TRP A 47 -5.42 3.64 -5.20
CA TRP A 47 -5.77 4.53 -4.09
C TRP A 47 -4.56 5.35 -3.64
N SER A 48 -3.39 4.74 -3.47
CA SER A 48 -2.19 5.47 -3.05
C SER A 48 -1.83 6.56 -4.06
N LEU A 49 -1.87 6.26 -5.36
CA LEU A 49 -1.63 7.25 -6.41
C LEU A 49 -2.68 8.37 -6.40
N PHE A 50 -3.95 8.03 -6.18
CA PHE A 50 -5.00 9.03 -6.07
C PHE A 50 -4.78 9.96 -4.88
N LEU A 51 -4.50 9.41 -3.70
CA LEU A 51 -4.20 10.19 -2.50
C LEU A 51 -2.95 11.05 -2.67
N LEU A 52 -1.95 10.56 -3.41
CA LEU A 52 -0.76 11.33 -3.76
C LEU A 52 -1.10 12.57 -4.58
N LYS A 53 -1.82 12.37 -5.69
CA LYS A 53 -2.24 13.47 -6.57
C LYS A 53 -3.21 14.44 -5.90
N LYS A 54 -4.01 13.97 -4.94
CA LYS A 54 -4.95 14.81 -4.19
C LYS A 54 -4.21 15.71 -3.21
N SER A 55 -3.22 15.17 -2.50
CA SER A 55 -2.46 15.95 -1.51
C SER A 55 -1.58 17.04 -2.15
N GLU A 56 -1.18 16.87 -3.41
CA GLU A 56 -0.48 17.90 -4.19
C GLU A 56 -1.35 19.15 -4.44
N LYS A 57 -2.68 18.98 -4.47
CA LYS A 57 -3.63 20.07 -4.72
C LYS A 57 -4.22 20.65 -3.44
N VAL A 58 -4.42 19.82 -2.43
CA VAL A 58 -5.02 20.19 -1.14
C VAL A 58 -4.21 19.51 -0.05
N ALA A 59 -3.71 20.26 0.92
CA ALA A 59 -3.03 19.68 2.08
C ALA A 59 -4.05 18.91 2.95
N GLU A 60 -4.29 17.64 2.61
CA GLU A 60 -5.12 16.72 3.38
C GLU A 60 -4.24 15.88 4.30
N LEU A 61 -4.34 16.15 5.60
CA LEU A 61 -3.77 15.30 6.65
C LEU A 61 -4.69 14.09 6.87
N GLY A 62 -4.12 12.89 6.97
CA GLY A 62 -4.85 11.71 7.48
C GLY A 62 -5.03 10.54 6.51
N PRO A 63 -5.57 10.68 5.28
CA PRO A 63 -5.93 9.52 4.45
C PRO A 63 -4.75 8.59 4.13
N ARG A 64 -3.57 9.16 3.88
CA ARG A 64 -2.35 8.37 3.65
C ARG A 64 -1.84 7.68 4.90
N GLU A 65 -1.93 8.35 6.06
CA GLU A 65 -1.58 7.76 7.35
C GLU A 65 -2.50 6.59 7.69
N ASP A 66 -3.81 6.75 7.46
CA ASP A 66 -4.81 5.72 7.68
C ASP A 66 -4.59 4.51 6.77
N ALA A 67 -4.22 4.76 5.51
CA ALA A 67 -3.83 3.71 4.57
C ALA A 67 -2.62 2.91 5.07
N ILE A 68 -1.58 3.59 5.58
CA ILE A 68 -0.40 2.94 6.17
C ILE A 68 -0.79 2.15 7.41
N ARG A 69 -1.59 2.72 8.32
CA ARG A 69 -2.10 2.01 9.51
C ARG A 69 -2.86 0.75 9.13
N ALA A 70 -3.72 0.81 8.12
CA ALA A 70 -4.48 -0.33 7.64
C ALA A 70 -3.58 -1.41 7.03
N ILE A 71 -2.56 -1.04 6.25
CA ILE A 71 -1.57 -1.99 5.70
C ILE A 71 -0.78 -2.67 6.81
N VAL A 72 -0.25 -1.90 7.77
CA VAL A 72 0.49 -2.46 8.92
C VAL A 72 -0.38 -3.44 9.69
N LYS A 73 -1.60 -3.02 10.04
CA LYS A 73 -2.56 -3.86 10.77
C LYS A 73 -2.84 -5.17 10.02
N LEU A 74 -3.05 -5.12 8.70
CA LEU A 74 -3.23 -6.32 7.89
C LEU A 74 -2.01 -7.26 7.97
N CYS A 75 -0.80 -6.71 7.82
CA CYS A 75 0.44 -7.50 7.83
C CYS A 75 0.73 -8.13 9.20
N ASP A 76 0.43 -7.41 10.29
CA ASP A 76 0.65 -7.92 11.64
C ASP A 76 -0.40 -8.97 12.04
N GLU A 77 -1.67 -8.72 11.75
CA GLU A 77 -2.78 -9.55 12.24
C GLU A 77 -3.11 -10.73 11.31
N ARG A 78 -2.95 -10.57 9.99
CA ARG A 78 -3.52 -11.51 9.01
C ARG A 78 -2.57 -12.01 7.94
N LEU A 79 -1.48 -11.29 7.67
CA LEU A 79 -0.54 -11.60 6.59
C LEU A 79 0.91 -11.69 7.10
N GLN A 80 1.12 -12.60 8.06
CA GLN A 80 2.42 -12.76 8.74
C GLN A 80 3.48 -13.43 7.84
N SER A 81 3.05 -14.17 6.82
CA SER A 81 3.90 -14.79 5.80
C SER A 81 3.46 -14.36 4.41
N PHE A 82 4.45 -14.07 3.57
CA PHE A 82 4.24 -13.64 2.19
C PHE A 82 4.43 -14.78 1.17
N GLY A 83 4.85 -15.97 1.60
CA GLY A 83 5.08 -17.11 0.69
C GLY A 83 3.85 -17.61 -0.06
N SER A 84 2.64 -17.33 0.45
CA SER A 84 1.36 -17.65 -0.20
C SER A 84 0.77 -16.49 -1.00
N VAL A 85 1.44 -15.33 -1.03
CA VAL A 85 1.01 -14.16 -1.79
C VAL A 85 1.66 -14.20 -3.15
N SER A 86 0.87 -14.01 -4.20
CA SER A 86 1.39 -13.93 -5.55
C SER A 86 2.37 -12.78 -5.69
N GLU A 87 3.46 -13.04 -6.41
CA GLU A 87 4.54 -12.07 -6.59
C GLU A 87 4.05 -10.74 -7.19
N GLY A 88 3.16 -10.80 -8.18
CA GLY A 88 2.55 -9.59 -8.75
C GLY A 88 1.77 -8.77 -7.71
N ALA A 89 1.09 -9.41 -6.76
CA ALA A 89 0.41 -8.71 -5.68
C ALA A 89 1.41 -8.09 -4.68
N MET A 90 2.50 -8.79 -4.36
CA MET A 90 3.57 -8.25 -3.51
C MET A 90 4.22 -7.01 -4.11
N ILE A 91 4.57 -7.04 -5.39
CA ILE A 91 5.14 -5.88 -6.09
C ILE A 91 4.16 -4.71 -6.10
N ARG A 92 2.87 -4.96 -6.36
CA ARG A 92 1.82 -3.94 -6.30
C ARG A 92 1.62 -3.37 -4.90
N LEU A 93 1.74 -4.20 -3.85
CA LEU A 93 1.70 -3.74 -2.46
C LEU A 93 2.89 -2.84 -2.13
N LEU A 94 4.11 -3.22 -2.55
CA LEU A 94 5.30 -2.37 -2.41
C LEU A 94 5.12 -1.03 -3.13
N GLN A 95 4.58 -1.05 -4.37
CA GLN A 95 4.22 0.18 -5.10
C GLN A 95 3.19 1.03 -4.34
N ALA A 96 2.20 0.42 -3.69
CA ALA A 96 1.24 1.15 -2.87
C ALA A 96 1.93 1.83 -1.68
N ILE A 97 2.78 1.11 -0.94
CA ILE A 97 3.50 1.61 0.24
C ILE A 97 4.41 2.78 -0.12
N VAL A 98 5.29 2.61 -1.12
CA VAL A 98 6.23 3.68 -1.53
C VAL A 98 5.48 4.93 -1.98
N THR A 99 4.36 4.77 -2.70
CA THR A 99 3.55 5.90 -3.19
C THR A 99 2.87 6.64 -2.04
N LEU A 100 2.39 5.93 -1.00
CA LEU A 100 1.79 6.57 0.18
C LEU A 100 2.82 7.42 0.93
N MET A 101 4.04 6.93 1.03
CA MET A 101 5.14 7.60 1.75
C MET A 101 5.78 8.74 0.95
N TRP A 102 5.59 8.77 -0.37
CA TRP A 102 6.28 9.70 -1.26
C TRP A 102 6.01 11.17 -0.90
N GLY A 103 7.10 11.90 -0.63
CA GLY A 103 7.10 13.33 -0.35
C GLY A 103 6.48 13.73 1.00
N ASP A 104 6.19 12.78 1.89
CA ASP A 104 5.51 13.05 3.16
C ASP A 104 6.29 12.47 4.36
N THR A 105 7.08 13.31 5.02
CA THR A 105 7.90 12.93 6.18
C THR A 105 7.07 12.48 7.38
N THR A 106 5.84 12.98 7.53
CA THR A 106 4.93 12.56 8.61
C THR A 106 4.49 11.12 8.41
N VAL A 107 4.10 10.78 7.18
CA VAL A 107 3.72 9.40 6.81
C VAL A 107 4.91 8.45 6.92
N ILE A 108 6.11 8.87 6.52
CA ILE A 108 7.32 8.03 6.67
C ILE A 108 7.65 7.81 8.16
N THR A 109 7.60 8.86 8.99
CA THR A 109 7.84 8.76 10.44
C THR A 109 6.83 7.83 11.11
N LEU A 110 5.55 7.93 10.72
CA LEU A 110 4.51 7.00 11.16
C LEU A 110 4.84 5.56 10.76
N ALA A 111 5.18 5.33 9.48
CA ALA A 111 5.56 4.01 8.98
C ALA A 111 6.74 3.41 9.76
N LYS A 112 7.76 4.22 10.06
CA LYS A 112 8.92 3.85 10.89
C LYS A 112 8.48 3.42 12.30
N SER A 113 7.65 4.23 12.97
CA SER A 113 7.15 3.93 14.32
C SER A 113 6.29 2.66 14.39
N ARG A 114 5.72 2.24 13.26
CA ARG A 114 4.83 1.09 13.13
C ARG A 114 5.49 -0.12 12.48
N ASN A 115 6.83 -0.18 12.52
CA ASN A 115 7.61 -1.33 12.07
C ASN A 115 7.45 -1.69 10.57
N MET A 116 7.13 -0.70 9.73
CA MET A 116 6.98 -0.91 8.28
C MET A 116 8.24 -1.49 7.64
N LEU A 117 9.43 -1.14 8.16
CA LEU A 117 10.71 -1.66 7.67
C LEU A 117 10.79 -3.19 7.74
N ALA A 118 10.32 -3.79 8.84
CA ALA A 118 10.31 -5.25 8.99
C ALA A 118 9.33 -5.90 8.00
N ILE A 119 8.15 -5.29 7.80
CA ILE A 119 7.15 -5.76 6.84
C ILE A 119 7.74 -5.74 5.41
N VAL A 120 8.33 -4.62 5.01
CA VAL A 120 8.93 -4.44 3.68
C VAL A 120 10.07 -5.43 3.45
N ASN A 121 10.92 -5.68 4.46
CA ASN A 121 11.97 -6.69 4.36
C ASN A 121 11.41 -8.10 4.15
N LYS A 122 10.34 -8.49 4.87
CA LYS A 122 9.68 -9.78 4.66
C LYS A 122 9.12 -9.92 3.24
N ILE A 123 8.54 -8.85 2.69
CA ILE A 123 8.05 -8.85 1.30
C ILE A 123 9.23 -8.97 0.33
N LYS A 124 10.29 -8.18 0.53
CA LYS A 124 11.51 -8.18 -0.29
C LYS A 124 12.12 -9.58 -0.38
N ASP A 125 12.19 -10.29 0.75
CA ASP A 125 12.79 -11.62 0.83
C ASP A 125 11.91 -12.68 0.13
N ALA A 126 10.60 -12.43 -0.01
CA ALA A 126 9.67 -13.31 -0.72
C ALA A 126 9.54 -13.01 -2.23
N VAL A 127 9.98 -11.82 -2.68
CA VAL A 127 9.94 -11.42 -4.09
C VAL A 127 11.21 -11.87 -4.81
N VAL A 128 11.07 -12.46 -6.00
CA VAL A 128 12.20 -12.88 -6.83
C VAL A 128 12.61 -11.76 -7.79
N ASP A 129 11.64 -11.04 -8.35
CA ASP A 129 11.84 -9.94 -9.29
C ASP A 129 12.61 -8.76 -8.66
N GLU A 130 13.75 -8.40 -9.26
CA GLU A 130 14.60 -7.30 -8.78
C GLU A 130 13.90 -5.93 -8.80
N ARG A 131 12.91 -5.71 -9.67
CA ARG A 131 12.13 -4.46 -9.66
C ARG A 131 11.38 -4.32 -8.35
N GLY A 132 10.81 -5.41 -7.85
CA GLY A 132 10.16 -5.43 -6.53
C GLY A 132 11.15 -5.21 -5.41
N LYS A 133 12.32 -5.87 -5.46
CA LYS A 133 13.36 -5.65 -4.45
C LYS A 133 13.91 -4.23 -4.44
N ASN A 134 14.06 -3.60 -5.60
CA ASN A 134 14.47 -2.21 -5.70
C ASN A 134 13.47 -1.28 -5.02
N ILE A 135 12.16 -1.45 -5.27
CA ILE A 135 11.13 -0.67 -4.58
C ILE A 135 11.22 -0.87 -3.05
N ALA A 136 11.45 -2.10 -2.60
CA ALA A 136 11.62 -2.37 -1.17
C ALA A 136 12.87 -1.69 -0.56
N ARG A 137 13.97 -1.60 -1.33
CA ARG A 137 15.18 -0.86 -0.93
C ARG A 137 14.90 0.64 -0.86
N ASP A 138 14.20 1.20 -1.84
CA ASP A 138 13.81 2.62 -1.84
C ASP A 138 12.96 2.96 -0.61
N ILE A 139 11.99 2.10 -0.25
CA ILE A 139 11.20 2.29 0.97
C ILE A 139 12.08 2.26 2.23
N ALA A 140 13.03 1.32 2.30
CA ALA A 140 13.95 1.24 3.44
C ALA A 140 14.81 2.50 3.56
N GLU A 141 15.34 3.00 2.44
CA GLU A 141 16.12 4.25 2.38
C GLU A 141 15.28 5.44 2.84
N MET A 142 14.03 5.55 2.39
CA MET A 142 13.10 6.58 2.86
C MET A 142 12.92 6.52 4.39
N ILE A 143 12.75 5.33 4.97
CA ILE A 143 12.60 5.14 6.42
C ILE A 143 13.87 5.51 7.18
N TYR A 144 15.06 5.21 6.64
CA TYR A 144 16.33 5.55 7.28
C TYR A 144 16.66 7.04 7.21
N ALA A 145 16.12 7.76 6.22
CA ALA A 145 16.35 9.19 6.02
C ALA A 145 15.61 10.10 7.01
N VAL A 146 14.68 9.57 7.81
CA VAL A 146 13.95 10.27 8.89
C VAL A 146 14.20 9.62 10.23
#